data_AF-A0A2S9G409-F1
#
_entry.id   AF-A0A2S9G409-F1
#
_cell.length_a   1.000
_cell.length_b   1.000
_cell.length_c   1.000
_cell.angle_alpha   90.00
_cell.angle_beta   90.00
_cell.angle_gamma   90.00
#
_symmetry.space_group_name_H-M   'P 1'
#
loop_
_entity.id
_entity.type
_entity.pdbx_description
1 polymer ?
#
loop_
_entity_poly.entity_id
_entity_poly.type
_entity_poly.pdbx_seq_one_letter_code
_entity_poly.pdbx_strand_id
1 'polypeptide(L)'
;EGVARATGETVDLSVLRGRQMWFIDQIESAHRLRAVSAVGGRVPLHDTANGKAALALMADTEVPDALLPEIGEVRRSGIAYDRD
;
A
#
# COMPACT_ATOMS: atom_id res chain seq x y z
N GLU A 1 -0.38 14.91 -6.29
CA GLU A 1 0.32 16.11 -5.73
C GLU A 1 -0.26 16.69 -4.45
N GLY A 2 -1.57 16.89 -4.30
CA GLY A 2 -2.14 17.57 -3.12
C GLY A 2 -1.74 16.93 -1.78
N VAL A 3 -1.75 15.60 -1.70
CA VAL A 3 -1.31 14.83 -0.52
C VAL A 3 0.16 15.13 -0.19
N ALA A 4 1.06 15.06 -1.18
CA ALA A 4 2.49 15.31 -0.98
C ALA A 4 2.75 16.73 -0.46
N ARG A 5 2.02 17.75 -0.96
CA ARG A 5 2.13 19.12 -0.44
C ARG A 5 1.63 19.25 1.00
N ALA A 6 0.58 18.51 1.36
CA ALA A 6 -0.01 18.57 2.70
C ALA A 6 0.84 17.84 3.74
N THR A 7 1.54 16.76 3.36
CA THR A 7 2.33 15.93 4.29
C THR A 7 3.82 16.26 4.28
N GLY A 8 4.37 16.72 3.16
CA GLY A 8 5.83 16.84 2.96
C GLY A 8 6.54 15.49 2.79
N GLU A 9 5.79 14.38 2.79
CA GLU A 9 6.31 13.02 2.75
C GLU A 9 6.28 12.43 1.34
N THR A 10 7.00 11.31 1.15
CA THR A 10 6.94 10.55 -0.10
C THR A 10 5.52 10.01 -0.29
N VAL A 11 4.96 10.21 -1.49
CA VAL A 11 3.65 9.68 -1.85
C VAL A 11 3.80 8.78 -3.06
N ASP A 12 3.42 7.52 -2.90
CA ASP A 12 3.45 6.51 -3.94
C ASP A 12 2.03 6.27 -4.51
N LEU A 13 1.93 6.11 -5.83
CA LEU A 13 0.75 5.56 -6.50
C LEU A 13 1.05 4.14 -6.95
N SER A 14 0.16 3.21 -6.58
CA SER A 14 0.32 1.80 -6.94
C SER A 14 -0.93 1.19 -7.52
N VAL A 15 -0.74 0.11 -8.30
CA VAL A 15 -1.83 -0.68 -8.89
C VAL A 15 -1.58 -2.17 -8.65
N LEU A 16 -2.67 -2.91 -8.46
CA LEU A 16 -2.62 -4.36 -8.43
C LEU A 16 -2.47 -4.90 -9.86
N ARG A 17 -1.44 -5.71 -10.10
CA ARG A 17 -1.28 -6.46 -11.35
C ARG A 17 -0.81 -7.88 -11.06
N GLY A 18 -1.64 -8.86 -11.42
CA GLY A 18 -1.43 -10.25 -11.01
C GLY A 18 -1.60 -10.38 -9.50
N ARG A 19 -0.55 -10.85 -8.81
CA ARG A 19 -0.55 -11.03 -7.35
C ARG A 19 0.43 -10.12 -6.62
N GLN A 20 0.70 -8.93 -7.17
CA GLN A 20 1.66 -7.97 -6.62
C GLN A 20 1.15 -6.53 -6.83
N MET A 21 1.50 -5.64 -5.91
CA MET A 21 1.33 -4.20 -6.11
C MET A 21 2.53 -3.66 -6.88
N TRP A 22 2.26 -2.82 -7.87
CA TRP A 22 3.26 -2.15 -8.70
C TRP A 22 3.21 -0.66 -8.43
N PHE A 23 4.35 -0.05 -8.12
CA PHE A 23 4.46 1.41 -8.09
C PHE A 23 4.49 1.96 -9.52
N ILE A 24 3.56 2.85 -9.85
CA ILE A 24 3.42 3.40 -11.19
C ILE A 24 3.71 4.90 -11.25
N ASP A 25 3.70 5.59 -10.12
CA ASP A 25 4.08 6.98 -10.00
C ASP A 25 4.53 7.28 -8.57
N GLN A 26 5.32 8.33 -8.38
CA GLN A 26 5.84 8.75 -7.08
C GLN A 26 6.12 10.24 -7.05
N ILE A 27 5.84 10.85 -5.92
CA ILE A 27 6.35 12.17 -5.54
C ILE A 27 7.28 11.96 -4.34
N GLU A 28 8.58 12.10 -4.55
CA GLU A 28 9.59 11.94 -3.48
C GLU A 28 9.53 13.09 -2.47
N SER A 29 9.69 12.76 -1.18
CA SER A 29 9.92 13.77 -0.15
C SER A 29 11.25 14.51 -0.38
N ALA A 30 11.27 15.80 -0.03
CA ALA A 30 12.49 16.59 0.03
C ALA A 30 13.36 16.31 1.28
N HIS A 31 12.89 15.49 2.22
CA HIS A 31 13.62 15.15 3.43
C HIS A 31 14.85 14.27 3.15
N ARG A 32 15.89 14.43 3.98
CA ARG A 32 17.10 13.61 3.90
C ARG A 32 16.81 12.14 4.22
N LEU A 33 16.00 11.89 5.25
CA LEU A 33 15.44 10.58 5.54
C LEU A 33 14.05 10.53 4.91
N ARG A 34 13.81 9.53 4.06
CA ARG A 34 12.53 9.34 3.37
C ARG A 34 12.29 7.87 3.05
N ALA A 35 11.02 7.51 2.87
CA ALA A 35 10.69 6.25 2.25
C ALA A 35 11.19 6.24 0.80
N VAL A 36 11.86 5.15 0.41
CA VAL A 36 12.36 4.94 -0.94
C VAL A 36 11.61 3.78 -1.57
N SER A 37 10.68 4.13 -2.46
CA SER A 37 10.03 3.21 -3.40
C SER A 37 10.52 3.56 -4.80
N ALA A 38 10.63 2.60 -5.71
CA ALA A 38 10.99 2.91 -7.11
C ALA A 38 9.77 2.69 -8.02
N VAL A 39 9.51 3.63 -8.93
CA VAL A 39 8.54 3.41 -10.02
C VAL A 39 8.97 2.18 -10.83
N GLY A 40 8.02 1.28 -11.10
CA GLY A 40 8.28 -0.05 -11.67
C GLY A 40 8.66 -1.11 -10.63
N GLY A 41 8.92 -0.72 -9.39
CA GLY A 41 9.10 -1.61 -8.25
C GLY A 41 7.82 -2.34 -7.89
N ARG A 42 7.96 -3.51 -7.27
CA ARG A 42 6.84 -4.38 -6.90
C ARG A 42 6.97 -4.85 -5.46
N VAL A 43 5.83 -4.92 -4.78
CA VAL A 43 5.75 -5.32 -3.36
C VAL A 43 4.69 -6.40 -3.14
N PRO A 44 4.86 -7.26 -2.12
CA PRO A 44 3.91 -8.32 -1.82
C PRO A 44 2.59 -7.79 -1.26
N LEU A 45 1.51 -8.57 -1.42
CA LEU A 45 0.18 -8.18 -0.94
C LEU A 45 0.01 -8.30 0.59
N HIS A 46 0.76 -9.20 1.24
CA HIS A 46 0.48 -9.60 2.62
C HIS A 46 1.13 -8.74 3.69
N ASP A 47 2.14 -7.94 3.32
CA ASP A 47 2.99 -7.24 4.30
C ASP A 47 3.23 -5.77 3.97
N THR A 48 2.48 -5.23 3.00
CA THR A 48 2.50 -3.80 2.68
C THR A 48 1.10 -3.21 2.77
N ALA A 49 1.02 -1.93 3.06
CA ALA A 49 -0.21 -1.15 3.18
C ALA A 49 -0.96 -1.18 1.86
N ASN A 50 -0.26 -0.94 0.75
CA ASN A 50 -0.82 -1.04 -0.60
C ASN A 50 -1.36 -2.45 -0.88
N GLY A 51 -0.61 -3.47 -0.47
CA GLY A 51 -1.00 -4.87 -0.59
C GLY A 51 -2.28 -5.19 0.16
N LYS A 52 -2.34 -4.79 1.44
CA LYS A 52 -3.50 -5.01 2.32
C LYS A 52 -4.70 -4.18 1.88
N ALA A 53 -4.50 -2.96 1.39
CA ALA A 53 -5.54 -2.15 0.78
C ALA A 53 -6.13 -2.85 -0.46
N ALA A 54 -5.30 -3.49 -1.30
CA ALA A 54 -5.79 -4.27 -2.43
C ALA A 54 -6.55 -5.53 -1.99
N LEU A 55 -6.02 -6.28 -1.01
CA LEU A 55 -6.69 -7.46 -0.44
C LEU A 55 -8.06 -7.11 0.18
N ALA A 56 -8.20 -5.92 0.77
CA ALA A 56 -9.47 -5.44 1.32
C ALA A 56 -10.59 -5.30 0.28
N LEU A 57 -10.26 -5.16 -1.01
CA LEU A 57 -11.21 -5.10 -2.11
C LEU A 57 -11.55 -6.48 -2.72
N MET A 58 -10.86 -7.54 -2.31
CA MET A 58 -11.07 -8.90 -2.81
C MET A 58 -12.10 -9.66 -1.98
N ALA A 59 -12.60 -10.78 -2.51
CA ALA A 59 -13.42 -11.71 -1.73
C ALA A 59 -12.58 -12.42 -0.67
N ASP A 60 -13.21 -12.82 0.45
CA ASP A 60 -12.51 -13.50 1.55
C ASP A 60 -11.83 -14.79 1.10
N THR A 61 -12.37 -15.48 0.09
CA THR A 61 -11.77 -16.68 -0.51
C THR A 61 -10.43 -16.44 -1.21
N GLU A 62 -10.10 -15.18 -1.51
CA GLU A 62 -8.84 -14.78 -2.16
C GLU A 62 -7.81 -14.25 -1.16
N VAL A 63 -8.24 -13.96 0.08
CA VAL A 63 -7.41 -13.45 1.17
C VAL A 63 -6.89 -14.63 1.99
N PRO A 64 -5.59 -14.71 2.28
CA PRO A 64 -5.07 -15.72 3.21
C PRO A 64 -5.78 -15.65 4.57
N ASP A 65 -6.21 -16.79 5.11
CA ASP A 65 -6.96 -16.85 6.38
C ASP A 65 -6.28 -16.09 7.53
N ALA A 66 -4.94 -16.17 7.59
CA ALA A 66 -4.14 -15.48 8.60
C ALA A 66 -4.23 -13.95 8.53
N LEU A 67 -4.60 -13.38 7.38
CA LEU A 67 -4.77 -11.94 7.17
C LEU A 67 -6.21 -11.47 7.32
N LEU A 68 -7.20 -12.38 7.33
CA LEU A 68 -8.62 -12.00 7.40
C LEU A 68 -8.97 -11.06 8.57
N PRO A 69 -8.43 -11.24 9.80
CA PRO A 69 -8.70 -10.30 10.90
C PRO A 69 -8.22 -8.88 10.60
N GLU A 70 -7.02 -8.75 10.04
CA GLU A 70 -6.41 -7.47 9.70
C GLU A 70 -7.08 -6.80 8.50
N ILE A 71 -7.37 -7.57 7.45
CA ILE A 71 -8.11 -7.08 6.29
C ILE A 71 -9.54 -6.64 6.68
N GLY A 72 -10.16 -7.34 7.64
CA GLY A 72 -11.42 -6.91 8.24
C GLY A 72 -11.32 -5.53 8.91
N GLU A 73 -10.20 -5.20 9.55
CA GLU A 73 -9.95 -3.86 10.11
C GLU A 73 -9.72 -2.81 9.02
N VAL A 74 -8.91 -3.12 8.01
CA VAL A 74 -8.69 -2.23 6.86
C VAL A 74 -10.01 -1.88 6.17
N ARG A 75 -10.93 -2.84 6.00
CA ARG A 75 -12.26 -2.60 5.42
C ARG A 75 -13.13 -1.69 6.28
N ARG A 76 -13.00 -1.74 7.62
CA ARG A 76 -13.75 -0.89 8.55
C ARG A 76 -13.19 0.53 8.61
N SER A 77 -11.88 0.66 8.70
CA SER A 77 -11.19 1.94 8.88
C SER A 77 -10.98 2.69 7.57
N GLY A 78 -10.89 1.96 6.45
CA GLY A 78 -10.46 2.49 5.16
C GLY A 78 -8.95 2.75 5.07
N ILE A 79 -8.17 2.30 6.06
CA ILE A 79 -6.74 2.60 6.19
C ILE A 79 -5.96 1.29 6.36
N ALA A 80 -4.89 1.13 5.58
CA ALA A 80 -3.92 0.06 5.72
C ALA A 80 -2.54 0.66 6.07
N TYR A 81 -1.72 -0.09 6.80
CA TYR A 81 -0.37 0.29 7.23
C TYR A 81 0.55 -0.93 7.17
N ASP A 82 1.86 -0.77 7.01
CA ASP A 82 2.82 -1.88 7.05
C ASP A 82 2.98 -2.36 8.51
N ARG A 83 3.35 -3.63 8.72
CA ARG A 83 3.81 -4.05 10.06
C ARG A 83 5.28 -3.69 10.18
N ASP A 84 5.65 -3.07 11.30
CA ASP A 84 7.05 -2.80 11.65
C ASP A 84 7.86 -4.10 11.84
#